data_AF-A0A2X3GGN3-F1
#
_entry.id   AF-A0A2X3GGN3-F1
#
_cell.length_a   1.000
_cell.length_b   1.000
_cell.length_c   1.000
_cell.angle_alpha   90.00
_cell.angle_beta   90.00
_cell.angle_gamma   90.00
#
_symmetry.space_group_name_H-M   'P 1'
#
loop_
_entity.id
_entity.type
_entity.pdbx_description
1 polymer ?
#
loop_
_entity_poly.entity_id
_entity_poly.type
_entity_poly.pdbx_seq_one_letter_code
_entity_poly.pdbx_strand_id
1 'polypeptide(L)' 'MLAAGDTFRAAAVEQLQVWGQRNNIPVIAQHTGADSASVIFDAIQAAKARHVDVLIADTAGRLQN' A
#
# COMPACT_ATOMS: atom_id res chain seq x y z
N MET A 1 -2.84 -3.38 -8.83
CA MET A 1 -2.97 -2.32 -7.79
C MET A 1 -1.89 -2.54 -6.73
N LEU A 2 -1.44 -1.49 -6.06
CA LEU A 2 -0.47 -1.59 -4.96
C LEU A 2 -1.09 -1.13 -3.64
N ALA A 3 -0.63 -1.70 -2.53
CA ALA A 3 -0.95 -1.26 -1.17
C ALA A 3 0.33 -0.91 -0.42
N ALA A 4 0.40 0.31 0.11
CA ALA A 4 1.55 0.83 0.86
C ALA A 4 1.46 0.41 2.35
N GLY A 5 1.71 -0.88 2.63
CA GLY A 5 1.61 -1.43 3.98
C GLY A 5 2.84 -1.25 4.88
N ASP A 6 3.98 -0.78 4.35
CA ASP A 6 5.07 -0.22 5.19
C ASP A 6 4.69 1.19 5.66
N THR A 7 3.75 1.25 6.61
CA THR A 7 3.28 2.50 7.20
C THR A 7 4.25 3.08 8.22
N PHE A 8 5.26 2.31 8.65
CA PHE A 8 6.26 2.75 9.62
C PHE A 8 7.23 3.77 9.01
N ARG A 9 7.50 3.66 7.70
CA ARG A 9 8.41 4.54 6.97
C ARG A 9 7.65 5.42 5.99
N ALA A 10 7.56 6.72 6.27
CA ALA A 10 6.97 7.71 5.35
C ALA A 10 7.56 7.61 3.93
N ALA A 11 8.89 7.46 3.82
CA ALA A 11 9.57 7.35 2.53
C ALA A 11 9.21 6.07 1.76
N ALA A 12 8.81 4.98 2.42
CA ALA A 12 8.36 3.76 1.73
C ALA A 12 7.00 4.00 1.05
N VAL A 13 6.07 4.64 1.77
CA VAL A 13 4.77 5.04 1.21
C VAL A 13 4.95 5.98 0.02
N GLU A 14 5.75 7.03 0.17
CA GLU A 14 6.01 8.01 -0.90
C GLU A 14 6.64 7.35 -2.13
N GLN A 15 7.63 6.48 -1.92
CA GLN A 15 8.27 5.74 -3.00
C GLN A 15 7.26 4.93 -3.82
N LEU A 16 6.36 4.20 -3.15
CA LEU A 16 5.34 3.39 -3.82
C LEU A 16 4.31 4.26 -4.54
N GLN A 17 3.90 5.39 -3.94
CA GLN A 17 2.99 6.36 -4.56
C GLN A 17 3.58 6.96 -5.83
N VAL A 18 4.84 7.42 -5.80
CA VAL A 18 5.54 7.95 -6.98
C VAL A 18 5.67 6.88 -8.05
N TRP A 19 6.00 5.64 -7.68
CA TRP A 19 6.10 4.54 -8.64
C TRP A 19 4.75 4.22 -9.29
N GLY A 20 3.68 4.17 -8.49
CA GLY A 20 2.32 3.97 -9.01
C GLY A 20 1.88 5.09 -9.93
N GLN A 21 2.11 6.36 -9.55
CA GLN A 21 1.81 7.53 -10.39
C GLN A 21 2.53 7.46 -11.74
N ARG A 22 3.84 7.15 -11.74
CA ARG A 22 4.65 7.06 -12.97
C ARG A 22 4.20 5.95 -13.92
N ASN A 23 3.62 4.88 -13.38
CA ASN A 23 3.19 3.70 -14.15
C ASN A 23 1.67 3.63 -14.37
N ASN A 24 0.91 4.65 -13.97
CA ASN A 24 -0.56 4.64 -13.98
C ASN A 24 -1.16 3.45 -13.21
N ILE A 25 -0.54 3.05 -12.10
CA ILE A 25 -1.00 1.98 -11.22
C ILE A 25 -1.60 2.61 -9.96
N PRO A 26 -2.87 2.31 -9.60
CA PRO A 26 -3.46 2.80 -8.36
C PRO A 26 -2.72 2.28 -7.13
N VAL A 27 -2.46 3.18 -6.18
CA VAL A 27 -1.83 2.88 -4.89
C VAL A 27 -2.78 3.25 -3.76
N ILE A 28 -3.03 2.30 -2.87
CA ILE A 28 -3.79 2.52 -1.64
C ILE A 28 -2.79 2.78 -0.52
N ALA A 29 -2.92 3.93 0.13
CA ALA A 29 -2.05 4.39 1.20
C ALA A 29 -2.87 5.20 2.20
N GLN A 30 -2.48 5.14 3.47
CA GLN A 30 -2.98 6.02 4.53
C GLN A 30 -1.83 6.91 5.04
N HIS A 31 -2.07 7.66 6.12
CA HIS A 31 -1.04 8.50 6.74
C HIS A 31 0.08 7.63 7.36
N THR A 32 1.27 8.20 7.50
CA THR A 32 2.40 7.52 8.17
C THR A 32 2.02 7.15 9.60
N GLY A 33 2.36 5.94 10.03
CA GLY A 33 1.98 5.39 11.34
C GLY A 33 0.58 4.79 11.39
N ALA A 34 -0.18 4.80 10.28
CA ALA A 34 -1.43 4.08 10.20
C ALA A 34 -1.24 2.58 10.45
N ASP A 35 -2.29 1.92 10.93
CA ASP A 35 -2.28 0.47 11.09
C ASP A 35 -2.15 -0.21 9.70
N SER A 36 -1.09 -1.02 9.55
CA SER A 36 -0.79 -1.69 8.29
C SER A 36 -1.92 -2.64 7.86
N ALA A 37 -2.58 -3.33 8.80
CA ALA A 37 -3.68 -4.23 8.49
C ALA A 37 -4.88 -3.47 7.91
N SER A 38 -5.17 -2.28 8.44
CA SER A 38 -6.21 -1.38 7.93
C SER A 38 -5.92 -0.91 6.50
N VAL A 39 -4.66 -0.57 6.18
CA VAL A 39 -4.27 -0.22 4.80
C VAL A 39 -4.50 -1.39 3.83
N ILE A 40 -4.11 -2.60 4.22
CA ILE A 40 -4.31 -3.79 3.38
C ILE A 40 -5.79 -4.14 3.24
N PHE A 41 -6.58 -3.98 4.31
CA PHE A 41 -8.03 -4.18 4.28
C PHE A 41 -8.69 -3.26 3.24
N ASP A 42 -8.42 -1.96 3.30
CA ASP A 42 -8.94 -0.99 2.33
C ASP A 42 -8.50 -1.30 0.91
N ALA A 43 -7.25 -1.77 0.75
CA ALA A 43 -6.72 -2.14 -0.56
C ALA A 43 -7.43 -3.35 -1.17
N ILE A 44 -7.75 -4.37 -0.37
CA ILE A 44 -8.53 -5.53 -0.81
C ILE A 44 -9.95 -5.08 -1.19
N GLN A 45 -10.58 -4.23 -0.40
CA GLN A 45 -11.91 -3.70 -0.69
C GLN A 45 -11.92 -2.90 -2.00
N ALA A 46 -10.93 -2.04 -2.21
CA ALA A 46 -10.76 -1.27 -3.44
C ALA A 46 -10.47 -2.17 -4.66
N ALA A 47 -9.62 -3.20 -4.50
CA ALA A 47 -9.32 -4.15 -5.56
C ALA A 47 -10.57 -4.92 -6.00
N LYS A 48 -11.37 -5.42 -5.05
CA LYS A 48 -12.65 -6.10 -5.33
C LYS A 48 -13.64 -5.17 -6.04
N ALA A 49 -13.84 -3.96 -5.51
CA ALA A 49 -14.78 -3.00 -6.09
C ALA A 49 -14.39 -2.54 -7.50
N ARG A 50 -13.10 -2.56 -7.83
CA ARG A 50 -12.56 -2.16 -9.14
C ARG A 50 -12.25 -3.35 -10.05
N HIS A 51 -12.64 -4.58 -9.67
CA HIS A 51 -12.35 -5.82 -10.40
C HIS A 51 -10.88 -5.96 -10.79
N VAL A 52 -9.98 -5.64 -9.87
CA VAL A 52 -8.53 -5.76 -10.08
C VAL A 52 -8.11 -7.21 -9.87
N ASP A 53 -7.42 -7.80 -10.85
CA ASP A 53 -6.95 -9.19 -10.80
C ASP A 53 -5.82 -9.40 -9.78
N VAL A 54 -4.91 -8.42 -9.67
CA VAL A 54 -3.70 -8.52 -8.84
C VAL A 54 -3.53 -7.29 -7.94
N LEU A 55 -3.46 -7.57 -6.65
CA LEU A 55 -3.06 -6.63 -5.60
C LEU A 55 -1.70 -7.07 -5.04
N ILE A 56 -0.72 -6.16 -5.05
CA ILE A 56 0.59 -6.37 -4.40
C ILE A 56 0.62 -5.53 -3.13
N ALA A 57 0.82 -6.19 -2.00
CA ALA A 57 0.90 -5.56 -0.68
C ALA A 57 2.36 -5.44 -0.24
N ASP A 58 2.82 -4.20 -0.06
CA ASP A 58 4.10 -3.93 0.60
C ASP A 58 3.97 -4.09 2.12
N THR A 59 5.06 -4.47 2.79
CA THR A 59 5.07 -4.72 4.24
C THR A 59 6.34 -4.17 4.86
N ALA A 60 6.29 -3.79 6.13
CA ALA A 60 7.48 -3.34 6.84
C ALA A 60 8.55 -4.46 6.88
N GLY A 61 9.73 -4.20 6.31
CA GLY A 61 10.83 -5.16 6.22
C GLY A 61 11.74 -5.24 7.45
N ARG A 62 11.24 -4.93 8.65
CA ARG A 62 12.04 -4.93 9.89
C ARG A 62 11.74 -6.20 10.69
N LEU A 63 12.79 -6.94 11.05
CA LEU A 63 12.65 -7.97 12.09
C LEU A 63 12.30 -7.25 13.40
N GLN A 64 11.06 -7.42 13.83
CA GLN A 64 10.56 -6.90 15.10
C GLN A 64 11.05 -7.79 16.24
N ASN A 65 11.73 -7.18 17.21
CA ASN A 65 12.19 -7.79 18.45
C ASN A 65 11.43 -7.19 19.63
#